data_AF-A0A946XUF7-F1
#
_entry.id   AF-A0A946XUF7-F1
#
_cell.length_a   1.000
_cell.length_b   1.000
_cell.length_c   1.000
_cell.angle_alpha   90.00
_cell.angle_beta   90.00
_cell.angle_gamma   90.00
#
_symmetry.space_group_name_H-M   'P 1'
#
loop_
_entity.id
_entity.type
_entity.pdbx_description
1 polymer ?
#
loop_
_entity_poly.entity_id
_entity_poly.type
_entity_poly.pdbx_seq_one_letter_code
_entity_poly.pdbx_strand_id
1 'polypeptide(L)' 'MHEYLNDEYVKKAQKEGYRSRAVYKLLEIIDKNKIIKKGNKVLDLGAAPG' A
#
# COMPACT_ATOMS: atom_id res chain seq x y z
N MET A 1 -0.24 18.83 -12.31
CA MET A 1 0.41 17.52 -12.54
C MET A 1 1.77 17.43 -11.82
N HIS A 2 1.89 17.90 -10.57
CA HIS A 2 3.15 17.85 -9.78
C HIS A 2 2.88 17.59 -8.28
N GLU A 3 1.77 16.92 -7.93
CA GLU A 3 1.49 16.59 -6.52
C GLU A 3 2.30 15.37 -6.03
N TYR A 4 2.68 14.44 -6.91
CA TYR A 4 3.33 13.19 -6.52
C TYR A 4 4.75 13.36 -5.95
N LEU A 5 5.46 14.43 -6.33
CA LEU A 5 6.88 14.64 -5.97
C LEU A 5 7.06 15.09 -4.51
N ASN A 6 6.04 15.73 -3.94
CA ASN A 6 6.06 16.24 -2.56
C ASN A 6 5.26 15.38 -1.59
N ASP A 7 4.72 14.26 -2.04
CA ASP A 7 3.96 13.36 -1.19
C ASP A 7 4.91 12.62 -0.22
N GLU A 8 4.75 12.91 1.07
CA GLU A 8 5.53 12.27 2.14
C GLU A 8 5.39 10.75 2.13
N TYR A 9 4.21 10.23 1.77
CA TYR A 9 3.98 8.79 1.70
C TYR A 9 4.69 8.14 0.50
N VAL A 10 4.90 8.87 -0.60
CA VAL A 10 5.73 8.37 -1.71
C VAL A 10 7.18 8.24 -1.25
N LYS A 11 7.72 9.27 -0.58
CA LYS A 11 9.09 9.26 -0.04
C LYS A 11 9.26 8.16 1.02
N LYS A 12 8.29 8.02 1.91
CA LYS A 12 8.28 6.98 2.95
C LYS A 12 8.23 5.59 2.32
N ALA A 13 7.34 5.36 1.36
CA ALA A 13 7.24 4.08 0.64
C ALA A 13 8.57 3.71 -0.02
N GLN A 14 9.22 4.66 -0.71
CA GLN A 14 10.54 4.43 -1.30
C GLN A 14 11.60 4.09 -0.25
N LYS A 15 11.65 4.84 0.87
CA LYS A 15 12.58 4.59 1.98
C LYS A 15 12.39 3.20 2.62
N GLU A 16 11.14 2.73 2.70
CA GLU A 16 10.77 1.43 3.27
C GLU A 16 10.80 0.29 2.23
N GLY A 17 11.12 0.57 0.97
CA GLY A 17 11.21 -0.43 -0.10
C GLY A 17 9.88 -0.87 -0.72
N TYR A 18 8.80 -0.12 -0.46
CA TYR A 18 7.49 -0.37 -1.06
C TYR A 18 7.36 0.25 -2.45
N ARG A 19 6.61 -0.44 -3.32
CA ARG A 19 6.39 -0.03 -4.72
C ARG A 19 5.49 1.20 -4.87
N SER A 20 4.59 1.43 -3.91
CA SER A 20 3.59 2.48 -3.98
C SER A 20 3.15 2.93 -2.58
N ARG A 21 2.72 4.19 -2.46
CA ARG A 21 2.10 4.72 -1.23
C ARG A 21 0.79 4.01 -0.86
N ALA A 22 0.18 3.27 -1.78
CA ALA A 22 -1.06 2.54 -1.56
C ALA A 22 -0.94 1.49 -0.43
N VAL A 23 0.27 1.01 -0.14
CA VAL A 23 0.54 0.07 0.95
C VAL A 23 0.02 0.58 2.30
N TYR A 24 0.16 1.88 2.59
CA TYR A 24 -0.25 2.44 3.87
C TYR A 24 -1.77 2.42 4.05
N LYS A 25 -2.52 2.61 2.95
CA LYS A 25 -3.98 2.50 2.96
C LYS A 25 -4.41 1.07 3.25
N LEU A 26 -3.77 0.09 2.60
CA LEU A 26 -4.08 -1.32 2.81
C LEU A 26 -3.72 -1.76 4.24
N LEU A 27 -2.57 -1.36 4.77
CA LEU A 27 -2.16 -1.65 6.15
C LEU A 27 -3.14 -1.07 7.18
N GLU A 28 -3.60 0.17 6.99
CA GLU A 28 -4.59 0.79 7.87
C GLU A 28 -5.92 0.02 7.87
N ILE A 29 -6.39 -0.43 6.70
CA ILE A 29 -7.61 -1.24 6.59
C ILE A 29 -7.43 -2.61 7.26
N ILE A 30 -6.29 -3.25 7.07
CA ILE A 30 -5.99 -4.54 7.71
C ILE A 30 -5.94 -4.39 9.23
N ASP A 31 -5.30 -3.35 9.75
CA ASP A 31 -5.20 -3.10 11.19
C ASP A 31 -6.58 -2.86 11.82
N LYS A 32 -7.38 -1.97 11.21
CA LYS A 32 -8.72 -1.62 11.71
C LYS A 32 -9.71 -2.76 11.59
N ASN A 33 -9.71 -3.50 10.48
CA ASN A 33 -10.80 -4.42 10.14
C ASN A 33 -10.40 -5.90 10.21
N LYS A 34 -9.10 -6.22 10.36
CA LYS A 34 -8.55 -7.58 10.41
C LYS A 34 -9.03 -8.47 9.25
N ILE A 35 -9.15 -7.86 8.06
CA ILE A 35 -9.76 -8.48 6.86
C ILE A 35 -8.90 -9.56 6.21
N ILE A 36 -7.59 -9.56 6.43
CA ILE A 36 -6.66 -10.57 5.92
C ILE A 36 -6.03 -11.30 7.11
N LYS A 37 -6.10 -12.63 7.10
CA LYS A 37 -5.58 -13.50 8.16
C LYS A 37 -4.65 -14.56 7.58
N LYS A 38 -3.77 -15.10 8.44
CA LYS A 38 -2.90 -16.22 8.08
C LYS A 38 -3.75 -17.39 7.55
N GLY A 39 -3.38 -17.89 6.37
CA GLY A 39 -4.08 -18.98 5.69
C GLY A 39 -5.18 -18.54 4.70
N ASN A 40 -5.45 -17.25 4.57
CA ASN A 40 -6.33 -16.76 3.50
C ASN A 40 -5.67 -16.90 2.13
N LYS A 41 -6.48 -17.20 1.11
CA LYS A 41 -6.09 -17.06 -0.29
C LYS A 41 -6.51 -15.66 -0.73
N VAL A 42 -5.55 -14.87 -1.22
CA VAL A 42 -5.76 -13.47 -1.60
C VAL A 42 -5.57 -13.33 -3.10
N LEU A 43 -6.46 -12.57 -3.75
CA LEU A 43 -6.37 -12.15 -5.13
C LEU A 43 -6.32 -10.64 -5.17
N ASP A 44 -5.27 -10.08 -5.75
CA ASP A 44 -5.13 -8.65 -5.98
C ASP A 44 -5.42 -8.34 -7.45
N LEU A 45 -6.40 -7.47 -7.70
CA LEU A 45 -6.89 -7.14 -9.03
C LEU A 45 -6.44 -5.73 -9.39
N GLY A 46 -5.76 -5.58 -10.53
CA GLY A 46 -5.28 -4.27 -10.97
C GLY A 46 -4.03 -3.78 -10.21
N ALA A 47 -3.24 -4.70 -9.66
CA ALA A 47 -2.03 -4.45 -8.89
C ALA A 47 -0.86 -3.81 -9.69
N ALA A 48 -1.09 -3.25 -10.88
CA ALA A 48 -0.04 -2.58 -11.63
C ALA A 48 0.20 -1.16 -11.08
N PRO A 49 1.46 -0.70 -10.90
CA PRO A 49 2.75 -1.36 -11.18
C PRO A 49 3.26 -2.30 -10.06
N GLY A 50 2.56 -2.31 -8.93
CA GLY A 50 2.76 -3.16 -7.77
C GLY A 50 1.77 -2.83 -6.68
#